data_AF-A0A7I7NM67-F1
#
_entry.id   AF-A0A7I7NM67-F1
#
_cell.length_a   1.000
_cell.length_b   1.000
_cell.length_c   1.000
_cell.angle_alpha   90.00
_cell.angle_beta   90.00
_cell.angle_gamma   90.00
#
_symmetry.space_group_name_H-M   'P 1'
#
loop_
_entity.id
_entity.type
_entity.pdbx_description
1 polymer ?
#
loop_
_entity_poly.entity_id
_entity_poly.type
_entity_poly.pdbx_seq_one_letter_code
_entity_poly.pdbx_strand_id
1 'polypeptide(L)'
;MPAIKQLVDTYAGKILLEKNLVTLYEAVQEFWVAEHPEIPGKVVGCGALHVLWSDLGEIRTVAVDPAMTGHGIGHAIVDRLLELARDLQLERLFVLTFETEFFGQHGFTEIEGTPVTAEVFEEMCRSYDIGVAEFLDLSYVKPNILGNSRMLLVL
;
A
#
# COMPACT_ATOMS: atom_id res chain seq x y z
N MET A 1 -14.52 8.14 5.30
CA MET A 1 -13.48 8.77 4.45
C MET A 1 -12.79 10.00 5.07
N PRO A 2 -13.49 10.97 5.68
CA PRO A 2 -12.83 12.13 6.29
C PRO A 2 -11.72 11.78 7.30
N ALA A 3 -11.92 10.74 8.12
CA ALA A 3 -10.91 10.26 9.06
C ALA A 3 -9.65 9.69 8.36
N ILE A 4 -9.81 8.96 7.25
CA ILE A 4 -8.68 8.47 6.45
C ILE A 4 -7.90 9.65 5.87
N LYS A 5 -8.59 10.66 5.32
CA LYS A 5 -7.93 11.89 4.82
C LYS A 5 -7.10 12.55 5.91
N GLN A 6 -7.63 12.67 7.13
CA GLN A 6 -6.91 13.26 8.25
C GLN A 6 -5.65 12.47 8.63
N LEU A 7 -5.75 11.13 8.67
CA LEU A 7 -4.57 10.27 8.91
C LEU A 7 -3.53 10.45 7.80
N VAL A 8 -3.94 10.44 6.53
CA VAL A 8 -3.04 10.65 5.38
C VAL A 8 -2.34 11.99 5.47
N ASP A 9 -3.08 13.07 5.77
CA ASP A 9 -2.55 14.43 5.84
C ASP A 9 -1.55 14.62 6.96
N THR A 10 -1.65 13.83 8.02
CA THR A 10 -0.67 13.83 9.13
C THR A 10 0.72 13.41 8.66
N TYR A 11 0.79 12.54 7.64
CA TYR A 11 2.05 11.96 7.13
C TYR A 11 2.41 12.40 5.71
N ALA A 12 1.52 13.15 5.05
CA ALA A 12 1.67 13.58 3.66
C ALA A 12 2.92 14.45 3.44
N GLY A 13 3.59 14.24 2.30
CA GLY A 13 4.77 15.00 1.88
C GLY A 13 6.09 14.61 2.57
N LYS A 14 6.04 13.75 3.59
CA LYS A 14 7.23 13.18 4.24
C LYS A 14 7.28 11.67 4.10
N ILE A 15 6.20 10.99 4.48
CA ILE A 15 6.14 9.52 4.57
C ILE A 15 5.10 8.97 3.61
N LEU A 16 3.98 9.67 3.43
CA LEU A 16 2.92 9.28 2.50
C LEU A 16 2.78 10.27 1.34
N LEU A 17 2.29 9.74 0.20
CA LEU A 17 1.82 10.56 -0.91
C LEU A 17 0.51 11.24 -0.53
N GLU A 18 0.40 12.53 -0.86
CA GLU A 18 -0.83 13.27 -0.69
C GLU A 18 -1.94 12.68 -1.55
N LYS A 19 -3.16 12.64 -1.02
CA LYS A 19 -4.35 12.19 -1.73
C LYS A 19 -5.47 13.20 -1.54
N ASN A 20 -6.06 13.63 -2.65
CA ASN A 20 -7.28 14.42 -2.61
C ASN A 20 -8.46 13.52 -2.19
N LEU A 21 -9.59 14.14 -1.82
CA LEU A 21 -10.76 13.39 -1.36
C LEU A 21 -11.38 12.51 -2.44
N VAL A 22 -11.40 12.95 -3.71
CA VAL A 22 -12.04 12.18 -4.79
C VAL A 22 -11.32 10.86 -5.02
N THR A 23 -9.98 10.87 -5.08
CA THR A 23 -9.15 9.66 -5.19
C THR A 23 -9.37 8.71 -4.02
N LEU A 24 -9.53 9.25 -2.81
CA LEU A 24 -9.84 8.42 -1.64
C LEU A 24 -11.23 7.79 -1.72
N TYR A 25 -12.24 8.53 -2.20
CA TYR A 25 -13.58 8.00 -2.41
C TYR A 25 -13.64 6.95 -3.51
N GLU A 26 -12.94 7.15 -4.63
CA GLU A 26 -12.83 6.17 -5.72
C GLU A 26 -12.22 4.85 -5.22
N ALA A 27 -11.19 4.95 -4.40
CA ALA A 27 -10.48 3.80 -3.84
C ALA A 27 -11.12 3.23 -2.56
N VAL A 28 -12.29 3.71 -2.11
CA VAL A 28 -12.84 3.36 -0.78
C VAL A 28 -12.98 1.86 -0.53
N GLN A 29 -13.23 1.07 -1.58
CA GLN A 29 -13.39 -0.38 -1.49
C GLN A 29 -12.06 -1.11 -1.26
N GLU A 30 -10.93 -0.47 -1.52
CA GLU A 30 -9.58 -1.00 -1.23
C GLU A 30 -9.18 -0.81 0.24
N PHE A 31 -9.85 0.11 0.95
CA PHE A 31 -9.45 0.53 2.29
C PHE A 31 -10.04 -0.35 3.40
N TRP A 32 -9.19 -0.66 4.37
CA TRP A 32 -9.55 -1.17 5.69
C TRP A 32 -9.21 -0.13 6.75
N VAL A 33 -9.99 -0.10 7.84
CA VAL A 33 -9.80 0.81 8.95
C VAL A 33 -9.72 0.04 10.27
N ALA A 34 -8.88 0.54 11.17
CA ALA A 34 -8.87 0.12 12.57
C ALA A 34 -9.71 1.09 13.40
N GLU A 35 -10.66 0.57 14.15
CA GLU A 35 -11.49 1.35 15.07
C GLU A 35 -10.95 1.28 16.51
N HIS A 36 -11.15 2.36 17.27
CA HIS A 36 -10.79 2.41 18.68
C HIS A 36 -11.67 1.43 19.49
N PRO A 37 -11.10 0.57 20.34
CA PRO A 37 -11.87 -0.46 21.04
C PRO A 37 -12.93 0.11 22.00
N GLU A 38 -12.67 1.29 22.57
CA GLU A 38 -13.57 1.91 23.57
C GLU A 38 -14.43 3.06 23.02
N ILE A 39 -14.16 3.55 21.81
CA ILE A 39 -14.85 4.73 21.25
C ILE A 39 -15.46 4.32 19.91
N PRO A 40 -16.76 3.94 19.89
CA PRO A 40 -17.42 3.45 18.69
C PRO A 40 -17.29 4.41 17.51
N GLY A 41 -16.90 3.90 16.34
CA GLY A 41 -16.77 4.69 15.10
C GLY A 41 -15.56 5.62 15.05
N LYS A 42 -14.70 5.66 16.08
CA LYS A 42 -13.44 6.41 16.02
C LYS A 42 -12.40 5.59 15.26
N VAL A 43 -12.12 5.97 14.03
CA VAL A 43 -11.02 5.40 13.23
C VAL A 43 -9.68 5.90 13.77
N VAL A 44 -8.77 4.98 14.05
CA VAL A 44 -7.41 5.24 14.58
C VAL A 44 -6.30 4.70 13.69
N GLY A 45 -6.65 4.04 12.59
CA GLY A 45 -5.69 3.64 11.57
C GLY A 45 -6.39 3.24 10.28
N CYS A 46 -5.65 3.22 9.18
CA CYS A 46 -6.12 2.74 7.89
C CYS A 46 -5.00 2.11 7.08
N GLY A 47 -5.38 1.33 6.08
CA GLY A 47 -4.50 0.77 5.06
C GLY A 47 -5.31 0.32 3.86
N ALA A 48 -4.67 0.19 2.70
CA ALA A 48 -5.33 -0.24 1.47
C ALA A 48 -4.53 -1.31 0.74
N LEU A 49 -5.23 -2.20 0.06
CA LEU A 49 -4.65 -3.15 -0.89
C LEU A 49 -5.14 -2.80 -2.29
N HIS A 50 -4.21 -2.49 -3.18
CA HIS A 50 -4.51 -2.23 -4.58
C HIS A 50 -4.02 -3.40 -5.44
N VAL A 51 -4.91 -3.98 -6.24
CA VAL A 51 -4.56 -5.05 -7.18
C VAL A 51 -4.03 -4.42 -8.46
N LEU A 52 -2.83 -4.82 -8.90
CA LEU A 52 -2.23 -4.36 -10.16
C LEU A 52 -2.47 -5.38 -11.28
N TRP A 53 -2.36 -6.67 -10.96
CA TRP A 53 -2.55 -7.77 -11.90
C TRP A 53 -3.07 -9.01 -11.20
N SER A 54 -3.29 -10.10 -11.93
CA SER A 54 -3.86 -11.34 -11.41
C SER A 54 -3.10 -11.94 -10.24
N ASP A 55 -1.77 -11.77 -10.20
CA ASP A 55 -0.87 -12.33 -9.19
C ASP A 55 -0.22 -11.26 -8.29
N LEU A 56 -0.42 -9.97 -8.59
CA LEU A 56 0.33 -8.87 -8.00
C LEU A 56 -0.56 -7.79 -7.37
N GLY A 57 -0.27 -7.46 -6.11
CA GLY A 57 -0.86 -6.33 -5.40
C GLY A 57 0.16 -5.39 -4.77
N GLU A 58 -0.31 -4.22 -4.36
CA GLU A 58 0.46 -3.20 -3.65
C GLU A 58 -0.25 -2.81 -2.35
N ILE A 59 0.47 -2.89 -1.22
CA ILE A 59 0.00 -2.30 0.03
C ILE A 59 0.23 -0.79 -0.03
N ARG A 60 -0.83 -0.01 0.20
CA ARG A 60 -0.81 1.44 0.12
C ARG A 60 -1.37 2.07 1.38
N THR A 61 -0.91 3.29 1.67
CA THR A 61 -1.59 4.22 2.58
C THR A 61 -1.84 3.63 3.98
N VAL A 62 -0.86 2.88 4.49
CA VAL A 62 -0.87 2.42 5.88
C VAL A 62 -0.51 3.61 6.77
N ALA A 63 -1.44 3.99 7.65
CA ALA A 63 -1.29 5.09 8.58
C ALA A 63 -2.00 4.78 9.90
N VAL A 64 -1.43 5.21 11.02
CA VAL A 64 -1.99 5.07 12.36
C VAL A 64 -2.02 6.44 13.01
N ASP A 65 -3.01 6.74 13.85
CA ASP A 65 -3.02 7.95 14.66
C ASP A 65 -1.71 8.03 15.47
N PRO A 66 -0.92 9.12 15.38
CA PRO A 66 0.34 9.26 16.11
C PRO A 66 0.23 8.94 17.61
N ALA A 67 -0.90 9.31 18.24
CA ALA A 67 -1.14 9.07 19.67
C ALA A 67 -1.36 7.58 20.01
N MET A 68 -1.60 6.73 18.99
CA MET A 68 -1.91 5.31 19.12
C MET A 68 -0.82 4.40 18.52
N THR A 69 0.27 4.98 18.00
CA THR A 69 1.42 4.22 17.50
C THR A 69 2.04 3.34 18.59
N GLY A 70 2.72 2.25 18.19
CA GLY A 70 3.35 1.31 19.13
C GLY A 70 2.40 0.30 19.82
N HIS A 71 1.10 0.35 19.55
CA HIS A 71 0.09 -0.55 20.15
C HIS A 71 -0.33 -1.71 19.22
N GLY A 72 0.46 -2.03 18.20
CA GLY A 72 0.17 -3.13 17.26
C GLY A 72 -0.89 -2.84 16.19
N ILE A 73 -1.48 -1.64 16.16
CA ILE A 73 -2.52 -1.27 15.18
C ILE A 73 -2.03 -1.40 13.73
N GLY A 74 -0.80 -0.94 13.45
CA GLY A 74 -0.20 -1.06 12.12
C GLY A 74 -0.08 -2.52 11.69
N HIS A 75 0.41 -3.39 12.57
CA HIS A 75 0.52 -4.82 12.30
C HIS A 75 -0.85 -5.44 12.01
N ALA A 76 -1.87 -5.14 12.83
CA ALA A 76 -3.22 -5.66 12.62
C ALA A 76 -3.82 -5.23 11.26
N ILE A 77 -3.56 -4.00 10.82
CA ILE A 77 -3.97 -3.53 9.49
C ILE A 77 -3.25 -4.33 8.40
N VAL A 78 -1.92 -4.47 8.49
CA VAL A 78 -1.15 -5.20 7.47
C VAL A 78 -1.56 -6.67 7.43
N ASP A 79 -1.72 -7.33 8.56
CA ASP A 79 -2.17 -8.72 8.64
C ASP A 79 -3.52 -8.90 7.92
N ARG A 80 -4.47 -7.97 8.13
CA ARG A 80 -5.75 -8.00 7.42
C ARG A 80 -5.61 -7.83 5.91
N LEU A 81 -4.69 -6.98 5.46
CA LEU A 81 -4.42 -6.78 4.03
C LEU A 81 -3.73 -8.01 3.41
N LEU A 82 -2.86 -8.69 4.16
CA LEU A 82 -2.23 -9.95 3.73
C LEU A 82 -3.25 -11.08 3.61
N GLU A 83 -4.19 -11.19 4.56
CA GLU A 83 -5.32 -12.12 4.46
C GLU A 83 -6.15 -11.83 3.21
N LEU A 84 -6.54 -10.57 2.99
CA LEU A 84 -7.30 -10.19 1.81
C LEU A 84 -6.56 -10.52 0.52
N ALA A 85 -5.24 -10.29 0.46
CA ALA A 85 -4.45 -10.61 -0.71
C ALA A 85 -4.47 -12.11 -1.04
N ARG A 86 -4.39 -12.97 -0.02
CA ARG A 86 -4.53 -14.43 -0.19
C ARG A 86 -5.95 -14.83 -0.61
N ASP A 87 -6.98 -14.20 -0.04
CA ASP A 87 -8.37 -14.43 -0.45
C ASP A 87 -8.61 -14.05 -1.91
N LEU A 88 -7.91 -13.02 -2.40
CA LEU A 88 -7.91 -12.59 -3.80
C LEU A 88 -6.99 -13.41 -4.71
N GLN A 89 -6.32 -14.44 -4.17
CA GLN A 89 -5.39 -15.33 -4.89
C GLN A 89 -4.17 -14.62 -5.49
N LEU A 90 -3.75 -13.51 -4.89
CA LEU A 90 -2.48 -12.88 -5.25
C LEU A 90 -1.33 -13.78 -4.79
N GLU A 91 -0.25 -13.81 -5.56
CA GLU A 91 0.96 -14.57 -5.24
C GLU A 91 2.02 -13.68 -4.60
N ARG A 92 2.03 -12.39 -4.94
CA ARG A 92 3.06 -11.45 -4.50
C ARG A 92 2.47 -10.09 -4.16
N LEU A 93 3.06 -9.44 -3.17
CA LEU A 93 2.77 -8.06 -2.80
C LEU A 93 4.04 -7.25 -2.77
N PHE A 94 3.95 -5.98 -3.14
CA PHE A 94 5.02 -5.03 -2.89
C PHE A 94 4.54 -3.80 -2.12
N VAL A 95 5.50 -3.07 -1.56
CA VAL A 95 5.28 -1.81 -0.86
C VAL A 95 6.45 -0.87 -1.10
N LEU A 96 6.16 0.43 -1.17
CA LEU A 96 7.13 1.51 -1.16
C LEU A 96 7.08 2.21 0.20
N THR A 97 8.12 2.06 1.01
CA THR A 97 8.08 2.43 2.44
C THR A 97 9.42 2.91 2.98
N PHE A 98 9.38 3.81 3.97
CA PHE A 98 10.53 4.11 4.83
C PHE A 98 10.62 3.17 6.05
N GLU A 99 9.52 2.50 6.39
CA GLU A 99 9.37 1.66 7.57
C GLU A 99 9.79 0.21 7.26
N THR A 100 11.04 0.02 6.81
CA THR A 100 11.53 -1.28 6.31
C THR A 100 11.54 -2.35 7.39
N GLU A 101 11.91 -2.02 8.62
CA GLU A 101 11.90 -2.96 9.75
C GLU A 101 10.47 -3.44 10.07
N PHE A 102 9.49 -2.52 10.03
CA PHE A 102 8.09 -2.85 10.28
C PHE A 102 7.55 -3.84 9.23
N PHE A 103 7.75 -3.57 7.94
CA PHE A 103 7.32 -4.48 6.89
C PHE A 103 8.15 -5.77 6.85
N GLY A 104 9.43 -5.71 7.24
CA GLY A 104 10.30 -6.88 7.38
C GLY A 104 9.77 -7.90 8.40
N GLN A 105 9.11 -7.45 9.46
CA GLN A 105 8.44 -8.34 10.44
C GLN A 105 7.27 -9.12 9.83
N HIS A 106 6.70 -8.64 8.71
CA HIS A 106 5.68 -9.35 7.93
C HIS A 106 6.28 -10.17 6.78
N GLY A 107 7.61 -10.31 6.71
CA GLY A 107 8.31 -11.12 5.71
C GLY A 107 8.64 -10.39 4.41
N PHE A 108 8.39 -9.08 4.32
CA PHE A 108 8.84 -8.30 3.15
C PHE A 108 10.37 -8.20 3.12
N THR A 109 10.94 -8.32 1.93
CA THR A 109 12.37 -8.14 1.69
C THR A 109 12.61 -7.01 0.69
N GLU A 110 13.64 -6.20 0.91
CA GLU A 110 14.01 -5.14 -0.03
C GLU A 110 14.45 -5.72 -1.37
N ILE A 111 14.05 -5.07 -2.46
CA ILE A 111 14.41 -5.44 -3.84
C ILE A 111 14.95 -4.22 -4.59
N GLU A 112 15.92 -4.46 -5.47
CA GLU A 112 16.38 -3.44 -6.39
C GLU A 112 15.39 -3.30 -7.56
N GLY A 113 14.70 -2.17 -7.63
CA GLY A 113 13.83 -1.83 -8.75
C GLY A 113 14.55 -1.04 -9.83
N THR A 114 13.99 -1.03 -11.04
CA THR A 114 14.39 -0.12 -12.13
C THR A 114 13.22 0.83 -12.40
N PRO A 115 12.96 1.82 -11.51
CA PRO A 115 11.76 2.65 -11.60
C PRO A 115 11.77 3.46 -12.91
N VAL A 116 10.63 3.46 -13.60
CA VAL A 116 10.42 4.29 -14.79
C VAL A 116 9.69 5.59 -14.42
N THR A 117 9.58 6.52 -15.37
CA THR A 117 8.79 7.75 -15.17
C THR A 117 7.30 7.42 -15.03
N ALA A 118 6.53 8.31 -14.41
CA ALA A 118 5.08 8.11 -14.27
C ALA A 118 4.38 7.98 -15.63
N GLU A 119 4.80 8.76 -16.62
CA GLU A 119 4.29 8.68 -18.00
C GLU A 119 4.55 7.31 -18.63
N VAL A 120 5.78 6.79 -18.54
CA VAL A 120 6.13 5.45 -19.05
C VAL A 120 5.36 4.36 -18.31
N PHE A 121 5.18 4.51 -17.00
CA PHE A 121 4.40 3.56 -16.21
C PHE A 121 2.93 3.54 -16.64
N GLU A 122 2.32 4.70 -16.91
CA GLU A 122 0.96 4.77 -17.44
C GLU A 122 0.84 4.12 -18.82
N GLU A 123 1.81 4.32 -19.70
CA GLU A 123 1.86 3.65 -21.00
C GLU A 123 1.96 2.13 -20.85
N MET A 124 2.83 1.66 -19.95
CA MET A 124 2.94 0.23 -19.60
C MET A 124 1.62 -0.33 -19.08
N CYS A 125 0.91 0.39 -18.21
CA CYS A 125 -0.40 -0.04 -17.71
C CYS A 125 -1.46 -0.11 -18.82
N ARG A 126 -1.39 0.73 -19.86
CA ARG A 126 -2.32 0.69 -21.00
C ARG A 126 -2.08 -0.50 -21.93
N SER A 127 -0.83 -0.96 -22.04
CA SER A 127 -0.46 -2.12 -22.84
C SER A 127 -0.34 -3.42 -22.02
N TYR A 128 -0.61 -3.37 -20.71
CA TYR A 128 -0.40 -4.52 -19.83
C TYR A 128 -1.40 -5.63 -20.14
N ASP A 129 -0.88 -6.71 -20.72
CA ASP A 129 -1.60 -7.94 -21.00
C ASP A 129 -0.76 -9.14 -20.56
N ILE A 130 -1.27 -10.36 -20.80
CA ILE A 130 -0.56 -11.60 -20.44
C ILE A 130 0.83 -11.66 -21.06
N GLY A 131 0.99 -11.23 -22.33
CA GLY A 131 2.28 -11.26 -23.03
C GLY A 131 3.26 -10.24 -22.46
N VAL A 132 2.80 -9.05 -22.09
CA VAL A 132 3.64 -8.03 -21.43
C VAL A 132 4.01 -8.45 -20.00
N ALA A 133 3.08 -9.05 -19.26
CA ALA A 133 3.31 -9.51 -17.89
C ALA A 133 4.43 -10.56 -17.79
N GLU A 134 4.66 -11.37 -18.83
CA GLU A 134 5.77 -12.34 -18.88
C GLU A 134 7.16 -11.67 -18.88
N PHE A 135 7.28 -10.43 -19.39
CA PHE A 135 8.56 -9.74 -19.54
C PHE A 135 8.69 -8.48 -18.67
N LEU A 136 7.59 -7.97 -18.14
CA LEU A 136 7.53 -6.72 -17.38
C LEU A 136 6.85 -6.94 -16.04
N ASP A 137 7.64 -6.95 -14.97
CA ASP A 137 7.12 -6.98 -13.61
C ASP A 137 6.90 -5.55 -13.09
N LEU A 138 5.62 -5.17 -12.94
CA LEU A 138 5.21 -3.84 -12.46
C LEU A 138 5.77 -3.50 -11.08
N SER A 139 6.03 -4.51 -10.24
CA SER A 139 6.59 -4.31 -8.91
C SER A 139 8.00 -3.73 -8.96
N TYR A 140 8.77 -3.95 -10.04
CA TYR A 140 10.14 -3.43 -10.18
C TYR A 140 10.20 -2.06 -10.87
N VAL A 141 9.21 -1.73 -11.69
CA VAL A 141 9.25 -0.52 -12.55
C VAL A 141 8.39 0.62 -12.04
N LYS A 142 7.43 0.40 -11.13
CA LYS A 142 6.56 1.48 -10.62
C LYS A 142 7.40 2.69 -10.12
N PRO A 143 7.06 3.93 -10.47
CA PRO A 143 7.79 5.10 -10.00
C PRO A 143 7.91 5.16 -8.47
N ASN A 144 9.09 5.53 -7.98
CA ASN A 144 9.35 5.74 -6.57
C ASN A 144 9.45 7.24 -6.27
N ILE A 145 8.30 7.86 -6.00
CA ILE A 145 8.15 9.32 -5.91
C ILE A 145 8.86 9.91 -4.68
N LEU A 146 8.87 9.18 -3.56
CA LEU A 146 9.47 9.65 -2.31
C LEU A 146 10.92 9.17 -2.10
N GLY A 147 11.45 8.35 -3.01
CA GLY A 147 12.80 7.79 -2.90
C GLY A 147 12.98 6.86 -1.70
N ASN A 148 11.91 6.15 -1.29
CA ASN A 148 11.94 5.21 -0.18
C ASN A 148 12.27 3.78 -0.61
N SER A 149 12.35 2.82 0.30
CA SER A 149 12.70 1.45 -0.06
C SER A 149 11.54 0.74 -0.76
N ARG A 150 11.87 -0.08 -1.75
CA ARG A 150 10.93 -1.00 -2.39
C ARG A 150 11.10 -2.37 -1.77
N MET A 151 10.02 -2.93 -1.25
CA MET A 151 10.04 -4.26 -0.66
C MET A 151 8.98 -5.17 -1.29
N LEU A 152 9.28 -6.46 -1.36
CA LEU A 152 8.46 -7.50 -1.96
C LEU A 152 8.22 -8.62 -0.93
N LEU A 153 7.02 -9.19 -0.95
CA LEU A 153 6.62 -10.38 -0.23
C LEU A 153 6.01 -11.37 -1.22
N VAL A 154 6.42 -12.64 -1.12
CA VAL A 154 5.73 -13.77 -1.76
C VAL A 154 4.83 -14.42 -0.71
N LEU A 155 3.55 -14.62 -1.03
CA LEU A 155 2.46 -14.90 -0.07
C LEU A 155 2.34 -16.34 0.42
#